data_AF-A0AAW6LN21-F1
#
_entry.id   AF-A0AAW6LN21-F1
#
_cell.length_a   1.000
_cell.length_b   1.000
_cell.length_c   1.000
_cell.angle_alpha   90.00
_cell.angle_beta   90.00
_cell.angle_gamma   90.00
#
_symmetry.space_group_name_H-M   'P 1'
#
loop_
_entity.id
_entity.type
_entity.pdbx_description
1 polymer ?
#
loop_
_entity_poly.entity_id
_entity_poly.type
_entity_poly.pdbx_seq_one_letter_code
_entity_poly.pdbx_strand_id
1 'polypeptide(L)'
;MTPSKKQAALIVVTSILAIALVVLAAIPLTGLAITKLGQADHTRQSGEIDATSGILTDGTMTFFDPECVPLPWVKRLDEQKRYAEKIISCMDAMWRPAIDQQFHKGMSIPTVILDSPNRPGEYICGKTEADEETSFYCNSNHKIRIWKYRGMTEHEMAQTVAHEYGHHIQNQIGVEESFRRMLATVQSDHRADRILHKRYEAQAECLGGFTFKYLLPEMADQFLADHDNGPEGEDINDTHPSYANNRMWFQRGMNSITSCDSWSAPESEVL
;
A
#
# COMPACT_ATOMS: atom_id res chain seq x y z
N MET A 1 -79.27 29.25 14.08
CA MET A 1 -78.80 29.48 12.70
C MET A 1 -77.42 28.86 12.56
N THR A 2 -77.33 27.75 11.86
CA THR A 2 -76.10 26.97 11.62
C THR A 2 -75.29 27.59 10.47
N PRO A 3 -73.95 27.73 10.55
CA PRO A 3 -73.16 28.24 9.45
C PRO A 3 -73.03 27.20 8.32
N SER A 4 -73.04 27.70 7.09
CA SER A 4 -72.99 26.98 5.82
C SER A 4 -71.62 26.35 5.53
N LYS A 5 -71.63 25.17 4.91
CA LYS A 5 -70.49 24.30 4.56
C LYS A 5 -69.39 24.94 3.67
N LYS A 6 -69.50 26.21 3.28
CA LYS A 6 -68.52 26.88 2.39
C LYS A 6 -67.39 27.63 3.12
N GLN A 7 -67.42 27.75 4.45
CA GLN A 7 -66.35 28.40 5.22
C GLN A 7 -65.32 27.42 5.83
N ALA A 8 -65.54 26.11 5.76
CA ALA A 8 -64.60 25.11 6.28
C ALA A 8 -63.48 24.71 5.29
N ALA A 9 -63.67 24.94 3.99
CA ALA A 9 -62.72 24.53 2.96
C ALA A 9 -61.50 25.47 2.81
N LEU A 10 -61.60 26.73 3.24
CA LEU A 10 -60.53 27.72 3.05
C LEU A 10 -59.49 27.74 4.19
N ILE A 11 -59.81 27.18 5.36
CA ILE A 11 -58.91 27.14 6.53
C ILE A 11 -58.03 25.87 6.53
N VAL A 12 -58.48 24.80 5.86
CA VAL A 12 -57.72 23.53 5.80
C VAL A 12 -56.62 23.58 4.72
N VAL A 13 -56.79 24.32 3.64
CA VAL A 13 -55.80 24.38 2.54
C VAL A 13 -54.60 25.28 2.87
N THR A 14 -54.77 26.35 3.66
CA THR A 14 -53.67 27.22 4.09
C THR A 14 -52.80 26.59 5.19
N SER A 15 -53.35 25.67 5.98
CA SER A 15 -52.62 24.97 7.04
C SER A 15 -51.72 23.84 6.50
N ILE A 16 -52.09 23.21 5.38
CA ILE A 16 -51.30 22.12 4.77
C ILE A 16 -50.08 22.66 4.00
N LEU A 17 -50.17 23.84 3.36
CA LEU A 17 -49.02 24.46 2.70
C LEU A 17 -47.97 25.00 3.70
N ALA A 18 -48.38 25.48 4.88
CA ALA A 18 -47.45 25.93 5.91
C ALA A 18 -46.67 24.77 6.54
N ILE A 19 -47.29 23.59 6.67
CA ILE A 19 -46.62 22.38 7.20
C ILE A 19 -45.68 21.77 6.13
N ALA A 20 -46.06 21.82 4.85
CA ALA A 20 -45.18 21.35 3.76
C ALA A 20 -43.91 22.21 3.59
N LEU A 21 -43.95 23.51 3.90
CA LEU A 21 -42.76 24.37 3.87
C LEU A 21 -41.84 24.22 5.09
N VAL A 22 -42.37 23.79 6.25
CA VAL A 22 -41.55 23.58 7.46
C VAL A 22 -40.88 22.19 7.47
N VAL A 23 -41.43 21.21 6.73
CA VAL A 23 -40.83 19.87 6.63
C VAL A 23 -39.68 19.80 5.59
N LEU A 24 -39.54 20.76 4.67
CA LEU A 24 -38.40 20.81 3.74
C LEU A 24 -37.14 21.49 4.28
N ALA A 25 -37.20 22.18 5.43
CA ALA A 25 -36.06 22.95 5.96
C ALA A 25 -35.34 22.28 7.15
N ALA A 26 -35.80 21.12 7.60
CA ALA A 26 -35.14 20.31 8.62
C ALA A 26 -34.48 19.07 7.99
N ILE A 27 -33.76 19.26 6.87
CA ILE A 27 -32.67 18.33 6.56
C ILE A 27 -31.74 18.42 7.76
N PRO A 28 -31.39 17.30 8.43
CA PRO A 28 -30.54 17.36 9.59
C PRO A 28 -29.24 18.06 9.20
N LEU A 29 -29.02 19.29 9.72
CA LEU A 29 -27.77 20.04 9.58
C LEU A 29 -26.58 19.20 10.04
N THR A 30 -26.83 18.20 10.90
CA THR A 30 -25.86 17.19 11.31
C THR A 30 -25.39 16.35 10.14
N GLY A 31 -26.25 15.93 9.20
CA GLY A 31 -25.86 15.17 8.02
C GLY A 31 -24.90 15.93 7.11
N LEU A 32 -25.24 17.17 6.74
CA LEU A 32 -24.34 18.02 5.94
C LEU A 32 -23.04 18.37 6.66
N ALA A 33 -23.08 18.60 7.97
CA ALA A 33 -21.87 18.88 8.75
C ALA A 33 -20.95 17.65 8.84
N ILE A 34 -21.53 16.46 9.05
CA ILE A 34 -20.79 15.18 9.07
C ILE A 34 -20.17 14.89 7.69
N THR A 35 -20.91 15.08 6.60
CA THR A 35 -20.38 14.89 5.24
C THR A 35 -19.27 15.89 4.92
N LYS A 36 -19.41 17.17 5.29
CA LYS A 36 -18.34 18.18 5.09
C LYS A 36 -17.10 17.89 5.92
N LEU A 37 -17.27 17.44 7.16
CA LEU A 37 -16.15 17.03 8.01
C LEU A 37 -15.44 15.79 7.45
N GLY A 38 -16.18 14.78 7.02
CA GLY A 38 -15.61 13.58 6.39
C GLY A 38 -14.89 13.89 5.08
N GLN A 39 -15.44 14.78 4.26
CA GLN A 39 -14.80 15.20 3.01
C GLN A 39 -13.54 16.04 3.27
N ALA A 40 -13.56 16.93 4.26
CA ALA A 40 -12.37 17.70 4.65
C ALA A 40 -11.27 16.82 5.23
N ASP A 41 -11.62 15.81 6.03
CA ASP A 41 -10.67 14.84 6.57
C ASP A 41 -10.07 13.98 5.44
N HIS A 42 -10.90 13.46 4.53
CA HIS A 42 -10.40 12.72 3.36
C HIS A 42 -9.47 13.57 2.48
N THR A 43 -9.80 14.84 2.20
CA THR A 43 -8.90 15.75 1.46
C THR A 43 -7.58 15.97 2.18
N ARG A 44 -7.62 16.11 3.51
CA ARG A 44 -6.40 16.25 4.30
C ARG A 44 -5.53 14.99 4.24
N GLN A 45 -6.11 13.81 4.45
CA GLN A 45 -5.37 12.54 4.42
C GLN A 45 -4.78 12.27 3.03
N SER A 46 -5.51 12.59 1.95
CA SER A 46 -4.99 12.55 0.58
C SER A 46 -3.76 13.47 0.43
N GLY A 47 -3.83 14.71 0.93
CA GLY A 47 -2.68 15.61 0.88
C GLY A 47 -1.47 15.14 1.70
N GLU A 48 -1.70 14.45 2.82
CA GLU A 48 -0.63 13.84 3.61
C GLU A 48 0.05 12.69 2.87
N ILE A 49 -0.70 11.81 2.18
CA ILE A 49 -0.11 10.71 1.42
C ILE A 49 0.65 11.21 0.19
N ASP A 50 0.09 12.18 -0.53
CA ASP A 50 0.73 12.81 -1.68
C ASP A 50 2.06 13.46 -1.28
N ALA A 51 2.12 14.08 -0.10
CA ALA A 51 3.36 14.64 0.42
C ALA A 51 4.38 13.56 0.76
N THR A 52 3.98 12.46 1.43
CA THR A 52 4.91 11.38 1.79
C THR A 52 5.41 10.58 0.58
N SER A 53 4.54 10.28 -0.38
CA SER A 53 4.91 9.60 -1.63
C SER A 53 5.69 10.52 -2.57
N GLY A 54 5.33 11.81 -2.60
CA GLY A 54 5.95 12.83 -3.43
C GLY A 54 7.45 13.03 -3.16
N ILE A 55 7.94 12.65 -1.97
CA ILE A 55 9.39 12.63 -1.67
C ILE A 55 10.17 11.76 -2.66
N LEU A 56 9.57 10.68 -3.18
CA LEU A 56 10.21 9.82 -4.17
C LEU A 56 10.37 10.52 -5.54
N THR A 57 9.54 11.53 -5.81
CA THR A 57 9.43 12.18 -7.14
C THR A 57 10.31 13.41 -7.32
N ASP A 58 10.86 13.97 -6.23
CA ASP A 58 11.59 15.24 -6.29
C ASP A 58 12.97 15.12 -6.94
N GLY A 59 13.48 13.90 -7.12
CA GLY A 59 14.77 13.60 -7.73
C GLY A 59 15.98 14.05 -6.91
N THR A 60 15.79 14.40 -5.63
CA THR A 60 16.83 14.91 -4.73
C THR A 60 17.45 13.84 -3.85
N MET A 61 16.81 12.67 -3.76
CA MET A 61 17.31 11.52 -3.02
C MET A 61 18.63 11.02 -3.60
N THR A 62 19.67 10.98 -2.77
CA THR A 62 20.97 10.44 -3.15
C THR A 62 21.08 8.98 -2.77
N PHE A 63 21.24 8.12 -3.76
CA PHE A 63 21.45 6.69 -3.57
C PHE A 63 22.94 6.36 -3.66
N PHE A 64 23.37 5.41 -2.84
CA PHE A 64 24.67 4.80 -3.00
C PHE A 64 24.52 3.52 -3.81
N ASP A 65 25.46 3.25 -4.72
CA ASP A 65 25.56 1.96 -5.37
C ASP A 65 26.53 1.10 -4.55
N PRO A 66 26.05 0.30 -3.57
CA PRO A 66 26.93 -0.63 -2.91
C PRO A 66 27.29 -1.66 -3.97
N GLU A 67 28.58 -1.88 -4.23
CA GLU A 67 29.08 -3.03 -5.00
C GLU A 67 28.66 -4.35 -4.31
N CYS A 68 27.37 -4.65 -4.36
CA CYS A 68 26.73 -5.68 -3.61
C CYS A 68 26.66 -6.91 -4.47
N VAL A 69 27.42 -7.91 -4.08
CA VAL A 69 27.32 -9.24 -4.65
C VAL A 69 26.45 -10.08 -3.71
N PRO A 70 25.28 -10.59 -4.17
CA PRO A 70 24.50 -11.58 -3.43
C PRO A 70 25.33 -12.82 -3.09
N LEU A 71 24.93 -13.55 -2.05
CA LEU A 71 25.55 -14.86 -1.79
C LEU A 71 25.15 -15.86 -2.89
N PRO A 72 25.94 -16.91 -3.17
CA PRO A 72 25.51 -17.96 -4.09
C PRO A 72 24.22 -18.62 -3.62
N TRP A 73 23.28 -18.83 -4.54
CA TRP A 73 22.03 -19.52 -4.23
C TRP A 73 22.25 -20.99 -3.91
N VAL A 74 21.75 -21.41 -2.74
CA VAL A 74 21.78 -22.81 -2.30
C VAL A 74 20.40 -23.19 -1.76
N LYS A 75 19.86 -24.31 -2.25
CA LYS A 75 18.54 -24.85 -1.85
C LYS A 75 18.56 -25.52 -0.46
N ARG A 76 19.10 -24.80 0.53
CA ARG A 76 19.18 -25.20 1.95
C ARG A 76 18.72 -24.01 2.79
N LEU A 77 17.80 -24.23 3.71
CA LEU A 77 17.00 -23.14 4.31
C LEU A 77 17.82 -22.05 5.01
N ASP A 78 18.87 -22.43 5.71
CA ASP A 78 19.76 -21.47 6.38
C ASP A 78 20.62 -20.70 5.38
N GLU A 79 21.00 -21.28 4.24
CA GLU A 79 21.65 -20.52 3.17
C GLU A 79 20.67 -19.59 2.45
N GLN A 80 19.43 -20.01 2.23
CA GLN A 80 18.38 -19.13 1.70
C GLN A 80 18.12 -17.96 2.65
N LYS A 81 18.13 -18.21 3.97
CA LYS A 81 18.02 -17.15 4.97
C LYS A 81 19.18 -16.17 4.87
N ARG A 82 20.43 -16.67 4.82
CA ARG A 82 21.63 -15.83 4.69
C ARG A 82 21.64 -15.05 3.38
N TYR A 83 21.13 -15.64 2.30
CA TYR A 83 20.93 -14.97 1.02
C TYR A 83 19.97 -13.78 1.16
N ALA A 84 18.80 -13.99 1.77
CA ALA A 84 17.84 -12.92 2.03
C ALA A 84 18.43 -11.84 2.96
N GLU A 85 19.12 -12.22 4.04
CA GLU A 85 19.82 -11.29 4.95
C GLU A 85 20.89 -10.47 4.20
N LYS A 86 21.60 -11.06 3.24
CA LYS A 86 22.59 -10.37 2.40
C LYS A 86 21.93 -9.35 1.47
N ILE A 87 20.85 -9.71 0.79
CA ILE A 87 20.10 -8.78 -0.06
C ILE A 87 19.62 -7.60 0.78
N ILE A 88 18.95 -7.86 1.92
CA ILE A 88 18.47 -6.83 2.83
C ILE A 88 19.60 -5.89 3.27
N SER A 89 20.76 -6.44 3.64
CA SER A 89 21.92 -5.62 4.03
C SER A 89 22.41 -4.72 2.88
N CYS A 90 22.30 -5.16 1.64
CA CYS A 90 22.67 -4.34 0.49
C CYS A 90 21.63 -3.28 0.17
N MET A 91 20.35 -3.62 0.29
CA MET A 91 19.26 -2.65 0.18
C MET A 91 19.42 -1.56 1.24
N ASP A 92 19.76 -1.92 2.48
CA ASP A 92 20.03 -0.96 3.55
C ASP A 92 21.18 -0.02 3.19
N ALA A 93 22.31 -0.56 2.71
CA ALA A 93 23.45 0.26 2.28
C ALA A 93 23.10 1.21 1.13
N MET A 94 22.24 0.77 0.19
CA MET A 94 21.79 1.56 -0.96
C MET A 94 20.84 2.71 -0.54
N TRP A 95 19.86 2.40 0.31
CA TRP A 95 18.78 3.33 0.69
C TRP A 95 19.14 4.27 1.84
N ARG A 96 20.04 3.85 2.74
CA ARG A 96 20.38 4.61 3.96
C ARG A 96 20.78 6.07 3.69
N PRO A 97 21.62 6.41 2.70
CA PRO A 97 21.97 7.80 2.42
C PRO A 97 20.76 8.67 2.05
N ALA A 98 19.85 8.13 1.23
CA ALA A 98 18.63 8.84 0.81
C ALA A 98 17.70 9.09 2.01
N ILE A 99 17.54 8.11 2.90
CA ILE A 99 16.69 8.24 4.09
C ILE A 99 17.33 9.18 5.12
N ASP A 100 18.62 9.04 5.41
CA ASP A 100 19.33 9.91 6.37
C ASP A 100 19.35 11.38 5.89
N GLN A 101 19.48 11.61 4.58
CA GLN A 101 19.42 12.94 3.95
C GLN A 101 18.07 13.61 4.20
N GLN A 102 16.96 12.90 3.98
CA GLN A 102 15.62 13.48 3.99
C GLN A 102 15.02 13.57 5.40
N PHE A 103 15.29 12.58 6.25
CA PHE A 103 14.57 12.44 7.53
C PHE A 103 15.45 12.65 8.76
N HIS A 104 16.78 12.67 8.61
CA HIS A 104 17.74 12.76 9.71
C HIS A 104 17.48 11.72 10.83
N LYS A 105 16.88 10.59 10.46
CA LYS A 105 16.55 9.47 11.33
C LYS A 105 17.36 8.29 10.84
N GLY A 106 18.15 7.68 11.73
CA GLY A 106 18.83 6.44 11.38
C GLY A 106 17.82 5.36 10.99
N MET A 107 17.99 4.76 9.82
CA MET A 107 17.16 3.65 9.36
C MET A 107 17.48 2.37 10.12
N SER A 108 16.46 1.67 10.62
CA SER A 108 16.61 0.34 11.20
C SER A 108 16.64 -0.72 10.11
N ILE A 109 17.59 -1.64 10.15
CA ILE A 109 17.65 -2.74 9.18
C ILE A 109 16.54 -3.75 9.51
N PRO A 110 15.65 -4.12 8.58
CA PRO A 110 14.66 -5.14 8.84
C PRO A 110 15.32 -6.53 8.98
N THR A 111 14.76 -7.41 9.80
CA THR A 111 15.27 -8.79 9.94
C THR A 111 14.36 -9.79 9.24
N VAL A 112 14.94 -10.76 8.53
CA VAL A 112 14.17 -11.79 7.84
C VAL A 112 13.90 -13.01 8.71
N ILE A 113 12.69 -13.55 8.58
CA ILE A 113 12.25 -14.79 9.21
C ILE A 113 11.78 -15.74 8.11
N LEU A 114 12.41 -16.91 8.04
CA LEU A 114 11.94 -18.07 7.31
C LEU A 114 11.41 -19.06 8.34
N ASP A 115 10.09 -19.19 8.50
CA ASP A 115 9.52 -20.03 9.56
C ASP A 115 9.79 -21.51 9.34
N SER A 116 10.46 -22.17 10.28
CA SER A 116 10.51 -23.63 10.26
C SER A 116 9.15 -24.18 10.70
N PRO A 117 8.56 -25.18 10.03
CA PRO A 117 7.32 -25.83 10.47
C PRO A 117 7.43 -26.47 11.88
N ASN A 118 8.64 -26.55 12.45
CA ASN A 118 8.89 -27.02 13.81
C ASN A 118 9.05 -25.90 14.86
N ARG A 119 8.80 -24.63 14.51
CA ARG A 119 8.67 -23.52 15.47
C ARG A 119 7.28 -22.90 15.38
N PRO A 120 6.25 -23.56 15.92
CA PRO A 120 4.98 -22.89 16.14
C PRO A 120 5.22 -21.68 17.06
N GLY A 121 4.90 -20.47 16.60
CA GLY A 121 4.59 -19.35 17.50
C GLY A 121 5.62 -18.23 17.68
N GLU A 122 6.34 -17.78 16.65
CA GLU A 122 6.75 -16.37 16.67
C GLU A 122 5.57 -15.50 16.22
N TYR A 123 4.96 -14.80 17.18
CA TYR A 123 3.85 -13.88 16.95
C TYR A 123 4.40 -12.63 16.25
N ILE A 124 4.45 -12.63 14.92
CA ILE A 124 4.96 -11.51 14.13
C ILE A 124 3.75 -10.64 13.76
N CYS A 125 3.78 -9.36 14.14
CA CYS A 125 2.69 -8.41 13.85
C CYS A 125 1.29 -8.85 14.35
N GLY A 126 1.23 -9.61 15.44
CA GLY A 126 -0.05 -10.09 15.97
C GLY A 126 -0.61 -11.32 15.27
N LYS A 127 0.16 -11.94 14.37
CA LYS A 127 -0.25 -13.05 13.51
C LYS A 127 0.72 -14.23 13.63
N THR A 128 0.21 -15.43 13.40
CA THR A 128 0.97 -16.70 13.36
C THR A 128 1.08 -17.22 11.93
N GLU A 129 1.92 -18.23 11.72
CA GLU A 129 2.02 -18.95 10.43
C GLU A 129 0.69 -19.51 9.94
N ALA A 130 -0.17 -19.93 10.85
CA ALA A 130 -1.47 -20.50 10.52
C ALA A 130 -2.49 -19.41 10.13
N ASP A 131 -2.22 -18.14 10.47
CA ASP A 131 -3.11 -17.02 10.19
C ASP A 131 -2.87 -16.44 8.79
N GLU A 132 -1.69 -16.67 8.18
CA GLU A 132 -1.33 -16.06 6.89
C GLU A 132 -0.57 -17.00 5.95
N GLU A 133 -1.15 -17.16 4.77
CA GLU A 133 -0.60 -17.87 3.62
C GLU A 133 0.13 -16.92 2.66
N THR A 134 0.86 -15.92 3.19
CA THR A 134 1.61 -14.96 2.37
C THR A 134 2.85 -14.42 3.10
N SER A 135 3.84 -13.96 2.33
CA SER A 135 4.94 -13.15 2.84
C SER A 135 4.42 -11.77 3.23
N PHE A 136 5.08 -11.12 4.19
CA PHE A 136 4.75 -9.75 4.59
C PHE A 136 5.88 -9.06 5.38
N TYR A 137 5.87 -7.74 5.33
CA TYR A 137 6.64 -6.85 6.19
C TYR A 137 5.82 -6.39 7.41
N CYS A 138 6.42 -6.53 8.58
CA CYS A 138 5.82 -6.15 9.84
C CYS A 138 6.27 -4.77 10.31
N ASN A 139 5.40 -3.77 10.19
CA ASN A 139 5.70 -2.38 10.54
C ASN A 139 6.08 -2.18 12.02
N SER A 140 5.48 -2.95 12.94
CA SER A 140 5.69 -2.75 14.39
C SER A 140 7.04 -3.19 14.93
N ASN A 141 7.71 -4.13 14.24
CA ASN A 141 8.98 -4.71 14.70
C ASN A 141 10.03 -4.88 13.60
N HIS A 142 9.75 -4.34 12.41
CA HIS A 142 10.62 -4.32 11.24
C HIS A 142 11.11 -5.71 10.84
N LYS A 143 10.19 -6.67 10.77
CA LYS A 143 10.47 -8.04 10.34
C LYS A 143 9.89 -8.32 8.97
N ILE A 144 10.66 -9.00 8.12
CA ILE A 144 10.16 -9.57 6.86
C ILE A 144 9.93 -11.05 7.09
N ARG A 145 8.68 -11.49 7.00
CA ARG A 145 8.33 -12.91 7.03
C ARG A 145 8.20 -13.40 5.60
N ILE A 146 8.90 -14.46 5.24
CA ILE A 146 8.79 -15.07 3.90
C ILE A 146 8.05 -16.39 4.03
N TRP A 147 6.86 -16.46 3.43
CA TRP A 147 6.05 -17.66 3.40
C TRP A 147 6.43 -18.55 2.21
N LYS A 148 6.12 -19.87 2.30
CA LYS A 148 6.44 -20.87 1.27
C LYS A 148 7.88 -20.85 0.73
N TYR A 149 8.85 -20.44 1.53
CA TYR A 149 10.28 -20.40 1.15
C TYR A 149 10.84 -21.77 0.70
N ARG A 150 10.20 -22.87 1.07
CA ARG A 150 10.56 -24.22 0.62
C ARG A 150 10.22 -24.41 -0.85
N GLY A 151 11.26 -24.55 -1.67
CA GLY A 151 11.10 -24.78 -3.11
C GLY A 151 11.17 -23.51 -3.94
N MET A 152 11.24 -22.33 -3.30
CA MET A 152 11.55 -21.09 -4.01
C MET A 152 12.84 -21.23 -4.82
N THR A 153 12.84 -20.58 -5.96
CA THR A 153 14.00 -20.25 -6.78
C THR A 153 14.74 -19.06 -6.17
N GLU A 154 15.95 -18.80 -6.68
CA GLU A 154 16.72 -17.60 -6.32
C GLU A 154 15.94 -16.33 -6.64
N HIS A 155 15.30 -16.31 -7.81
CA HIS A 155 14.50 -15.20 -8.31
C HIS A 155 13.31 -14.90 -7.39
N GLU A 156 12.50 -15.89 -7.04
CA GLU A 156 11.32 -15.72 -6.18
C GLU A 156 11.71 -15.20 -4.79
N MET A 157 12.83 -15.69 -4.23
CA MET A 157 13.36 -15.20 -2.96
C MET A 157 13.81 -13.73 -3.07
N ALA A 158 14.56 -13.39 -4.12
CA ALA A 158 15.03 -12.03 -4.37
C ALA A 158 13.88 -11.04 -4.57
N GLN A 159 12.90 -11.41 -5.39
CA GLN A 159 11.69 -10.60 -5.63
C GLN A 159 10.93 -10.37 -4.33
N THR A 160 10.63 -11.45 -3.59
CA THR A 160 9.89 -11.35 -2.33
C THR A 160 10.62 -10.42 -1.36
N VAL A 161 11.93 -10.62 -1.16
CA VAL A 161 12.72 -9.76 -0.28
C VAL A 161 12.68 -8.30 -0.72
N ALA A 162 12.82 -8.03 -2.02
CA ALA A 162 12.84 -6.66 -2.52
C ALA A 162 11.47 -5.97 -2.37
N HIS A 163 10.38 -6.69 -2.64
CA HIS A 163 9.01 -6.22 -2.45
C HIS A 163 8.73 -5.88 -0.98
N GLU A 164 9.03 -6.81 -0.07
CA GLU A 164 8.80 -6.61 1.36
C GLU A 164 9.69 -5.52 1.96
N TYR A 165 10.90 -5.34 1.42
CA TYR A 165 11.73 -4.21 1.77
C TYR A 165 11.18 -2.89 1.17
N GLY A 166 10.46 -2.93 0.06
CA GLY A 166 9.66 -1.81 -0.43
C GLY A 166 8.68 -1.28 0.62
N HIS A 167 7.96 -2.18 1.30
CA HIS A 167 7.12 -1.80 2.46
C HIS A 167 7.94 -1.25 3.62
N HIS A 168 9.15 -1.77 3.86
CA HIS A 168 10.07 -1.17 4.83
C HIS A 168 10.36 0.29 4.50
N ILE A 169 10.64 0.62 3.24
CA ILE A 169 10.84 2.00 2.78
C ILE A 169 9.57 2.84 2.93
N GLN A 170 8.40 2.32 2.57
CA GLN A 170 7.11 3.01 2.80
C GLN A 170 6.92 3.37 4.27
N ASN A 171 7.30 2.48 5.19
CA ASN A 171 7.28 2.77 6.62
C ASN A 171 8.31 3.83 7.02
N GLN A 172 9.53 3.81 6.46
CA GLN A 172 10.55 4.84 6.75
C GLN A 172 10.14 6.24 6.29
N ILE A 173 9.47 6.34 5.15
CA ILE A 173 9.07 7.64 4.56
C ILE A 173 7.68 8.13 5.02
N GLY A 174 7.01 7.37 5.88
CA GLY A 174 5.71 7.74 6.47
C GLY A 174 4.49 7.40 5.62
N VAL A 175 4.65 6.74 4.47
CA VAL A 175 3.53 6.30 3.62
C VAL A 175 2.62 5.33 4.38
N GLU A 176 3.18 4.38 5.12
CA GLU A 176 2.38 3.40 5.88
C GLU A 176 1.43 4.09 6.89
N GLU A 177 1.90 5.14 7.56
CA GLU A 177 1.09 5.87 8.53
C GLU A 177 -0.06 6.61 7.84
N SER A 178 0.25 7.29 6.73
CA SER A 178 -0.75 7.96 5.89
C SER A 178 -1.76 6.98 5.30
N PHE A 179 -1.30 5.83 4.81
CA PHE A 179 -2.13 4.75 4.27
C PHE A 179 -3.13 4.25 5.31
N ARG A 180 -2.67 3.94 6.53
CA ARG A 180 -3.57 3.52 7.63
C ARG A 180 -4.62 4.57 7.97
N ARG A 181 -4.26 5.86 7.95
CA ARG A 181 -5.23 6.95 8.17
C ARG A 181 -6.27 7.00 7.05
N MET A 182 -5.86 6.85 5.79
CA MET A 182 -6.80 6.79 4.67
C MET A 182 -7.73 5.58 4.76
N LEU A 183 -7.21 4.39 5.05
CA LEU A 183 -8.02 3.18 5.25
C LEU A 183 -9.10 3.38 6.31
N ALA A 184 -8.80 4.10 7.40
CA ALA A 184 -9.77 4.40 8.44
C ALA A 184 -10.96 5.23 7.95
N THR A 185 -10.80 6.01 6.87
CA THR A 185 -11.87 6.83 6.28
C THR A 185 -12.77 6.08 5.30
N VAL A 186 -12.34 4.92 4.78
CA VAL A 186 -13.05 4.17 3.73
C VAL A 186 -13.53 2.79 4.19
N GLN A 187 -13.54 2.50 5.50
CA GLN A 187 -13.87 1.17 6.04
C GLN A 187 -15.20 0.59 5.56
N SER A 188 -16.18 1.44 5.22
CA SER A 188 -17.49 1.01 4.69
C SER A 188 -17.55 0.90 3.16
N ASP A 189 -16.54 1.40 2.46
CA ASP A 189 -16.43 1.35 1.00
C ASP A 189 -15.35 0.34 0.59
N HIS A 190 -15.80 -0.88 0.32
CA HIS A 190 -14.91 -1.99 -0.06
C HIS A 190 -14.10 -1.69 -1.32
N ARG A 191 -14.66 -0.98 -2.32
CA ARG A 191 -13.93 -0.68 -3.55
C ARG A 191 -12.81 0.31 -3.24
N ALA A 192 -13.12 1.38 -2.50
CA ALA A 192 -12.12 2.37 -2.12
C ALA A 192 -11.01 1.75 -1.26
N ASP A 193 -11.37 0.89 -0.29
CA ASP A 193 -10.40 0.14 0.52
C ASP A 193 -9.45 -0.70 -0.36
N ARG A 194 -9.97 -1.45 -1.33
CA ARG A 194 -9.15 -2.27 -2.24
C ARG A 194 -8.25 -1.41 -3.11
N ILE A 195 -8.74 -0.29 -3.65
CA ILE A 195 -7.91 0.63 -4.43
C ILE A 195 -6.76 1.19 -3.59
N LEU A 196 -6.98 1.54 -2.32
CA LEU A 196 -5.91 2.02 -1.45
C LEU A 196 -4.85 0.94 -1.21
N HIS A 197 -5.25 -0.31 -0.96
CA HIS A 197 -4.30 -1.43 -0.86
C HIS A 197 -3.51 -1.58 -2.15
N LYS A 198 -4.18 -1.57 -3.31
CA LYS A 198 -3.48 -1.72 -4.59
C LYS A 198 -2.48 -0.61 -4.88
N ARG A 199 -2.76 0.63 -4.46
CA ARG A 199 -1.78 1.73 -4.52
C ARG A 199 -0.58 1.44 -3.63
N TYR A 200 -0.83 1.00 -2.40
CA TYR A 200 0.22 0.64 -1.45
C TYR A 200 1.13 -0.47 -2.01
N GLU A 201 0.55 -1.56 -2.53
CA GLU A 201 1.25 -2.68 -3.14
C GLU A 201 2.00 -2.27 -4.43
N ALA A 202 1.38 -1.49 -5.32
CA ALA A 202 1.99 -1.00 -6.54
C ALA A 202 3.27 -0.19 -6.29
N GLN A 203 3.28 0.65 -5.25
CA GLN A 203 4.48 1.39 -4.88
C GLN A 203 5.55 0.47 -4.29
N ALA A 204 5.19 -0.51 -3.45
CA ALA A 204 6.15 -1.49 -2.93
C ALA A 204 6.83 -2.27 -4.07
N GLU A 205 6.05 -2.68 -5.07
CA GLU A 205 6.57 -3.35 -6.27
C GLU A 205 7.50 -2.45 -7.10
N CYS A 206 7.15 -1.17 -7.26
CA CYS A 206 8.03 -0.20 -7.91
C CYS A 206 9.35 0.02 -7.15
N LEU A 207 9.30 0.10 -5.82
CA LEU A 207 10.50 0.19 -4.97
C LEU A 207 11.36 -1.09 -5.08
N GLY A 208 10.72 -2.25 -5.22
CA GLY A 208 11.37 -3.51 -5.56
C GLY A 208 12.09 -3.44 -6.91
N GLY A 209 11.43 -2.95 -7.95
CA GLY A 209 12.01 -2.72 -9.27
C GLY A 209 13.22 -1.78 -9.24
N PHE A 210 13.14 -0.66 -8.51
CA PHE A 210 14.28 0.23 -8.33
C PHE A 210 15.47 -0.48 -7.69
N THR A 211 15.22 -1.38 -6.74
CA THR A 211 16.26 -2.20 -6.14
C THR A 211 16.89 -3.17 -7.13
N PHE A 212 16.08 -3.85 -7.94
CA PHE A 212 16.58 -4.78 -8.94
C PHE A 212 17.52 -4.10 -9.94
N LYS A 213 17.24 -2.85 -10.30
CA LYS A 213 18.10 -2.06 -11.20
C LYS A 213 19.56 -2.02 -10.76
N TYR A 214 19.81 -1.86 -9.45
CA TYR A 214 21.16 -1.68 -8.92
C TYR A 214 21.75 -2.98 -8.37
N LEU A 215 20.95 -3.81 -7.72
CA LEU A 215 21.47 -4.95 -6.97
C LEU A 215 21.35 -6.28 -7.72
N LEU A 216 20.32 -6.42 -8.57
CA LEU A 216 19.93 -7.71 -9.17
C LEU A 216 19.49 -7.56 -10.64
N PRO A 217 20.21 -6.79 -11.50
CA PRO A 217 19.72 -6.45 -12.84
C PRO A 217 19.56 -7.68 -13.73
N GLU A 218 20.39 -8.72 -13.53
CA GLU A 218 20.32 -9.97 -14.29
C GLU A 218 19.03 -10.78 -14.01
N MET A 219 18.33 -10.49 -12.90
CA MET A 219 17.09 -11.17 -12.53
C MET A 219 15.84 -10.38 -12.96
N ALA A 220 15.97 -9.15 -13.42
CA ALA A 220 14.83 -8.28 -13.72
C ALA A 220 14.00 -8.79 -14.92
N ASP A 221 14.66 -9.31 -15.95
CA ASP A 221 13.97 -9.83 -17.14
C ASP A 221 13.09 -11.04 -16.81
N GLN A 222 13.51 -11.87 -15.84
CA GLN A 222 12.71 -13.00 -15.37
C GLN A 222 11.41 -12.52 -14.70
N PHE A 223 11.47 -11.47 -13.87
CA PHE A 223 10.28 -10.90 -13.25
C PHE A 223 9.28 -10.43 -14.31
N LEU A 224 9.77 -9.69 -15.30
CA LEU A 224 8.94 -9.15 -16.38
C LEU A 224 8.29 -10.28 -17.18
N ALA A 225 9.05 -11.33 -17.49
CA ALA A 225 8.56 -12.50 -18.20
C ALA A 225 7.53 -13.29 -17.38
N ASP A 226 7.74 -13.49 -16.08
CA ASP A 226 6.80 -14.21 -15.21
C ASP A 226 5.46 -13.46 -15.14
N HIS A 227 5.48 -12.13 -15.07
CA HIS A 227 4.25 -11.34 -15.06
C HIS A 227 3.59 -11.21 -16.44
N ASP A 228 4.35 -11.22 -17.54
CA ASP A 228 3.80 -11.30 -18.90
C ASP A 228 3.03 -12.62 -19.15
N ASN A 229 3.40 -13.68 -18.44
CA ASN A 229 2.73 -14.99 -18.50
C ASN A 229 1.72 -15.21 -17.36
N GLY A 230 1.47 -14.18 -16.54
CA GLY A 230 0.52 -14.24 -15.43
C GLY A 230 -0.94 -14.31 -15.89
N PRO A 231 -1.88 -14.62 -14.99
CA PRO A 231 -3.30 -14.52 -15.27
C PRO A 231 -3.70 -13.14 -15.78
N GLU A 232 -4.48 -13.10 -16.86
CA GLU A 232 -5.06 -11.86 -17.36
C GLU A 232 -6.23 -11.39 -16.47
N GLY A 233 -6.38 -10.07 -16.39
CA GLY A 233 -7.53 -9.42 -15.77
C GLY A 233 -7.26 -8.83 -14.39
N GLU A 234 -8.23 -8.04 -13.94
CA GLU A 234 -8.24 -7.38 -12.64
C GLU A 234 -9.18 -8.15 -11.71
N ASP A 235 -8.76 -8.42 -10.47
CA ASP A 235 -9.68 -8.81 -9.40
C ASP A 235 -9.87 -7.63 -8.44
N ILE A 236 -11.05 -7.02 -8.47
CA ILE A 236 -11.36 -5.87 -7.62
C ILE A 236 -11.35 -6.21 -6.12
N ASN A 237 -11.42 -7.50 -5.76
CA ASN A 237 -11.41 -7.94 -4.37
C ASN A 237 -10.00 -8.27 -3.87
N ASP A 238 -9.01 -8.39 -4.75
CA ASP A 238 -7.60 -8.54 -4.39
C ASP A 238 -7.05 -7.21 -3.86
N THR A 239 -6.09 -7.30 -2.94
CA THR A 239 -5.31 -6.19 -2.42
C THR A 239 -4.16 -5.81 -3.35
N HIS A 240 -3.74 -6.72 -4.23
CA HIS A 240 -2.68 -6.48 -5.20
C HIS A 240 -3.25 -6.02 -6.55
N PRO A 241 -2.50 -5.20 -7.31
CA PRO A 241 -2.79 -4.92 -8.71
C PRO A 241 -2.82 -6.21 -9.55
N SER A 242 -3.43 -6.12 -10.72
CA SER A 242 -3.29 -7.16 -11.75
C SER A 242 -1.82 -7.43 -12.08
N TYR A 243 -1.52 -8.63 -12.61
CA TYR A 243 -0.17 -8.99 -13.03
C TYR A 243 0.43 -7.99 -14.02
N ALA A 244 -0.38 -7.48 -14.95
CA ALA A 244 0.03 -6.44 -15.90
C ALA A 244 0.42 -5.12 -15.22
N ASN A 245 -0.35 -4.70 -14.21
CA ASN A 245 -0.06 -3.48 -13.47
C ASN A 245 1.15 -3.66 -12.53
N ASN A 246 1.29 -4.79 -11.84
CA ASN A 246 2.50 -5.11 -11.07
C ASN A 246 3.76 -5.10 -11.96
N ARG A 247 3.69 -5.72 -13.14
CA ARG A 247 4.77 -5.67 -14.13
C ARG A 247 5.14 -4.25 -14.51
N MET A 248 4.15 -3.42 -14.80
CA MET A 248 4.35 -2.02 -15.16
C MET A 248 5.02 -1.24 -14.02
N TRP A 249 4.57 -1.41 -12.77
CA TRP A 249 5.15 -0.72 -11.61
C TRP A 249 6.59 -1.15 -11.32
N PHE A 250 6.87 -2.44 -11.37
CA PHE A 250 8.25 -2.94 -11.30
C PHE A 250 9.13 -2.30 -12.39
N GLN A 251 8.64 -2.28 -13.64
CA GLN A 251 9.38 -1.68 -14.75
C GLN A 251 9.60 -0.16 -14.58
N ARG A 252 8.64 0.56 -13.98
CA ARG A 252 8.82 1.99 -13.63
C ARG A 252 9.96 2.17 -12.66
N GLY A 253 10.02 1.34 -11.62
CA GLY A 253 11.11 1.34 -10.63
C GLY A 253 12.47 1.09 -11.27
N MET A 254 12.56 0.08 -12.14
CA MET A 254 13.76 -0.23 -12.92
C MET A 254 14.26 0.98 -13.74
N ASN A 255 13.36 1.87 -14.16
CA ASN A 255 13.72 3.08 -14.88
C ASN A 255 14.16 4.20 -13.90
N SER A 256 13.29 4.57 -12.96
CA SER A 256 13.55 5.66 -12.01
C SER A 256 12.69 5.54 -10.77
N ILE A 257 13.27 5.84 -9.61
CA ILE A 257 12.51 6.00 -8.35
C ILE A 257 11.45 7.11 -8.45
N THR A 258 11.69 8.13 -9.26
CA THR A 258 10.75 9.23 -9.47
C THR A 258 9.47 8.81 -10.20
N SER A 259 9.40 7.56 -10.65
CA SER A 259 8.22 6.97 -11.27
C SER A 259 7.43 6.06 -10.31
N CYS A 260 7.78 6.03 -9.01
CA CYS A 260 7.15 5.17 -7.99
C CYS A 260 6.05 5.84 -7.16
N ASP A 261 5.51 6.98 -7.60
CA ASP A 261 4.33 7.55 -6.99
C ASP A 261 3.04 6.91 -7.52
N SER A 262 2.62 5.81 -6.86
CA SER A 262 1.37 5.11 -7.16
C SER A 262 0.12 5.82 -6.64
N TRP A 263 0.27 6.81 -5.74
CA TRP A 263 -0.84 7.49 -5.10
C TRP A 263 -1.48 8.52 -6.05
N SER A 264 -0.67 9.21 -6.84
CA SER A 264 -1.12 10.12 -7.88
C SER A 264 -1.55 9.43 -9.19
N ALA A 265 -1.32 8.13 -9.33
CA ALA A 265 -1.62 7.39 -10.56
C ALA A 265 -3.14 7.23 -10.79
N PRO A 266 -3.61 7.16 -12.05
CA PRO A 266 -5.01 6.84 -12.33
C PRO A 266 -5.35 5.42 -11.84
N GLU A 267 -6.62 5.16 -11.48
CA GLU A 267 -7.06 3.84 -11.00
C GLU A 267 -6.70 2.71 -11.97
N SER A 268 -6.83 2.95 -13.29
CA SER A 268 -6.50 1.95 -14.33
C SER A 268 -5.06 1.44 -14.28
N GLU A 269 -4.16 2.17 -13.61
CA GLU A 269 -2.76 1.78 -13.46
C GLU A 269 -2.48 1.01 -12.16
N VAL A 270 -3.46 0.92 -11.26
CA VAL A 270 -3.31 0.19 -9.99
C VAL A 270 -4.34 -0.92 -9.83
N LEU A 271 -5.32 -1.06 -10.71
CA LEU A 271 -6.34 -2.12 -10.63
C LEU A 271 -5.80 -3.52 -10.94
#